data_AF-C3RUH1-F1
#
_entry.id   AF-C3RUH1-F1
#
_cell.length_a   1.000
_cell.length_b   1.000
_cell.length_c   1.000
_cell.angle_alpha   90.00
_cell.angle_beta   90.00
_cell.angle_gamma   90.00
#
_symmetry.space_group_name_H-M   'P 1'
#
loop_
_entity.id
_entity.type
_entity.pdbx_description
1 polymer ?
#
loop_
_entity_poly.entity_id
_entity_poly.type
_entity_poly.pdbx_seq_one_letter_code
_entity_poly.pdbx_strand_id
1 'polypeptide(L)'
;MLSRARDLVELQAQTFADDVRPALAEHGIEVLRWDELSEVEQQSMTTLFEERIFPVLTPLAVDPSHPFPCISGLSNNLAVLLKNPMTGARQ
;
A
#
# COMPACT_ATOMS: atom_id res chain seq x y z
N MET A 1 -1.49 4.23 -27.55
CA MET A 1 -2.40 4.61 -26.46
C MET A 1 -1.82 4.25 -25.09
N LEU A 2 -1.39 2.99 -24.88
CA LEU A 2 -0.72 2.58 -23.64
C LEU A 2 0.60 3.32 -23.35
N SER A 3 1.39 3.67 -24.38
CA SER A 3 2.64 4.44 -24.19
C SER A 3 2.37 5.81 -23.54
N ARG A 4 1.51 6.62 -24.15
CA ARG A 4 1.12 7.94 -23.62
C ARG A 4 0.55 7.87 -22.20
N ALA A 5 -0.25 6.85 -21.88
CA ALA A 5 -0.78 6.69 -20.53
C ALA A 5 0.33 6.43 -19.51
N ARG A 6 1.31 5.58 -19.86
CA ARG A 6 2.49 5.32 -19.01
C ARG A 6 3.34 6.58 -18.83
N ASP A 7 3.57 7.33 -19.91
CA ASP A 7 4.37 8.56 -19.87
C ASP A 7 3.72 9.60 -18.92
N LEU A 8 2.39 9.71 -18.94
CA LEU A 8 1.66 10.61 -18.04
C LEU A 8 1.67 10.15 -16.58
N VAL A 9 1.58 8.85 -16.32
CA VAL A 9 1.68 8.30 -14.95
C VAL A 9 3.08 8.50 -14.39
N GLU A 10 4.10 8.29 -15.22
CA GLU A 10 5.50 8.53 -14.84
C GLU A 10 5.72 10.00 -14.49
N LEU A 11 5.27 10.92 -15.35
CA LEU A 11 5.35 12.35 -15.09
C LEU A 11 4.63 12.74 -13.79
N GLN A 12 3.44 12.19 -13.55
CA GLN A 12 2.68 12.45 -12.33
C GLN A 12 3.41 11.95 -11.08
N ALA A 13 4.04 10.77 -11.15
CA ALA A 13 4.82 10.23 -10.04
C ALA A 13 6.07 11.08 -9.75
N GLN A 14 6.79 11.51 -10.80
CA GLN A 14 7.97 12.37 -10.69
C GLN A 14 7.62 13.75 -10.11
N THR A 15 6.60 14.42 -10.67
CA THR A 15 6.14 15.72 -10.14
C THR A 15 5.71 15.61 -8.67
N PHE A 16 5.05 14.53 -8.28
CA PHE A 16 4.71 14.32 -6.87
C PHE A 16 5.96 14.17 -5.98
N ALA A 17 6.93 13.36 -6.43
CA ALA A 17 8.12 13.02 -5.64
C ALA A 17 9.13 14.18 -5.53
N ASP A 18 9.34 14.91 -6.64
CA ASP A 18 10.43 15.87 -6.81
C ASP A 18 9.99 17.33 -6.62
N ASP A 19 8.71 17.65 -6.84
CA ASP A 19 8.20 19.02 -6.72
C ASP A 19 7.21 19.18 -5.55
N VAL A 20 6.13 18.39 -5.54
CA VAL A 20 5.00 18.58 -4.60
C VAL A 20 5.38 18.19 -3.18
N ARG A 21 5.95 16.99 -3.00
CA ARG A 21 6.29 16.49 -1.65
C ARG A 21 7.35 17.37 -0.95
N PRO A 22 8.44 17.82 -1.62
CA PRO A 22 9.38 18.76 -1.01
C PRO A 22 8.76 20.11 -0.66
N ALA A 23 7.93 20.68 -1.54
CA ALA A 23 7.26 21.95 -1.28
C ALA A 23 6.30 21.90 -0.08
N LEU A 24 5.62 20.75 0.13
CA LEU A 24 4.81 20.52 1.33
C LEU A 24 5.69 20.48 2.59
N ALA A 25 6.85 19.79 2.53
CA ALA A 25 7.77 19.68 3.65
C ALA A 25 8.36 21.05 4.05
N GLU A 26 8.66 21.93 3.09
CA GLU A 26 9.06 23.33 3.35
C GLU A 26 8.01 24.13 4.12
N HIS A 27 6.76 23.68 4.12
CA HIS A 27 5.65 24.27 4.87
C HIS A 27 5.23 23.44 6.09
N GLY A 28 6.07 22.48 6.50
CA GLY A 28 5.85 21.63 7.68
C GLY A 28 4.78 20.55 7.49
N ILE A 29 4.48 20.17 6.25
CA ILE A 29 3.55 19.09 5.92
C ILE A 29 4.35 17.92 5.34
N GLU A 30 4.51 16.86 6.11
CA GLU A 30 5.33 15.70 5.72
C GLU A 30 4.47 14.48 5.37
N VAL A 31 4.84 13.79 4.28
CA VAL A 31 4.25 12.50 3.90
C VAL A 31 5.27 11.41 4.21
N LEU A 32 5.18 10.87 5.42
CA LEU A 32 6.15 9.94 5.97
C LEU A 32 5.85 8.48 5.64
N ARG A 33 6.92 7.70 5.49
CA ARG A 33 6.93 6.25 5.46
C ARG A 33 7.00 5.68 6.87
N TRP A 34 6.67 4.40 7.01
CA TRP A 34 6.67 3.73 8.32
C TRP A 34 7.99 3.86 9.07
N ASP A 35 9.11 3.73 8.35
CA ASP A 35 10.48 3.81 8.87
C ASP A 35 10.92 5.24 9.21
N GLU A 36 10.15 6.26 8.82
CA GLU A 36 10.40 7.67 9.14
C GLU A 36 9.59 8.14 10.36
N LEU A 37 8.65 7.33 10.85
CA LEU A 37 7.87 7.62 12.06
C LEU A 37 8.68 7.38 13.33
N SER A 38 8.49 8.23 14.34
CA SER A 38 8.97 7.97 15.70
C SER A 38 8.30 6.74 16.31
N GLU A 39 8.91 6.15 17.35
CA GLU A 39 8.35 4.98 18.05
C GLU A 39 6.92 5.25 18.58
N VAL A 40 6.66 6.47 19.06
CA VAL A 40 5.34 6.86 19.58
C VAL A 40 4.30 6.94 18.45
N GLU A 41 4.68 7.46 17.29
CA GLU A 41 3.80 7.51 16.12
C GLU A 41 3.54 6.11 15.56
N GLN A 42 4.56 5.25 15.49
CA GLN A 42 4.39 3.84 15.09
C GLN A 42 3.44 3.12 16.04
N GLN A 43 3.56 3.32 17.36
CA GLN A 43 2.64 2.74 18.33
C GLN A 43 1.21 3.24 18.11
N SER A 44 1.03 4.54 17.86
CA SER A 44 -0.28 5.14 17.59
C SER A 44 -0.91 4.60 16.30
N MET A 45 -0.10 4.43 15.24
CA MET A 45 -0.56 3.86 13.98
C MET A 45 -0.86 2.36 14.09
N THR A 46 -0.11 1.63 14.91
CA THR A 46 -0.39 0.21 15.22
C THR A 46 -1.75 0.08 15.90
N THR A 47 -2.02 0.89 16.93
CA THR A 47 -3.32 0.89 17.61
C THR A 47 -4.45 1.26 16.65
N LEU A 48 -4.27 2.28 15.81
CA LEU A 48 -5.25 2.63 14.77
C LEU A 48 -5.52 1.46 13.83
N PHE A 49 -4.48 0.76 13.39
CA PHE A 49 -4.60 -0.39 12.50
C PHE A 49 -5.39 -1.51 13.18
N GLU A 50 -4.99 -1.93 14.38
CA GLU A 50 -5.61 -3.04 15.11
C GLU A 50 -7.07 -2.76 15.47
N GLU A 51 -7.38 -1.55 15.91
CA GLU A 51 -8.72 -1.22 16.41
C GLU A 51 -9.71 -0.82 15.32
N ARG A 52 -9.24 -0.22 14.21
CA ARG A 52 -10.13 0.39 13.20
C ARG A 52 -9.98 -0.16 11.79
N ILE A 53 -8.76 -0.53 11.37
CA ILE A 53 -8.51 -0.95 9.98
C ILE A 53 -8.65 -2.46 9.87
N PHE A 54 -7.94 -3.22 10.70
CA PHE A 54 -7.93 -4.68 10.67
C PHE A 54 -9.33 -5.31 10.77
N PRO A 55 -10.25 -4.85 11.65
CA PRO A 55 -11.56 -5.48 11.79
C PRO A 55 -12.45 -5.38 10.53
N VAL A 56 -12.15 -4.44 9.63
CA VAL A 56 -12.89 -4.27 8.37
C VAL A 56 -12.18 -4.87 7.16
N LEU A 57 -10.93 -5.34 7.31
CA LEU A 57 -10.22 -6.06 6.27
C LEU A 57 -10.75 -7.49 6.16
N THR A 58 -11.16 -7.89 4.96
CA THR A 58 -11.54 -9.28 4.67
C THR A 58 -10.40 -9.96 3.91
N PRO A 59 -9.57 -10.79 4.58
CA PRO A 59 -8.51 -11.51 3.90
C PRO A 59 -9.12 -12.57 2.96
N LEU A 60 -8.68 -12.57 1.71
CA LEU A 60 -9.10 -13.53 0.69
C LEU A 60 -7.91 -14.41 0.33
N ALA A 61 -7.97 -15.69 0.70
CA ALA A 61 -6.99 -16.67 0.26
C ALA A 61 -7.25 -17.03 -1.21
N VAL A 62 -6.20 -17.01 -2.02
CA VAL A 62 -6.26 -17.37 -3.45
C VAL A 62 -5.39 -18.59 -3.67
N ASP A 63 -5.98 -19.68 -4.13
CA ASP A 63 -5.27 -20.89 -4.52
C ASP A 63 -5.78 -21.44 -5.86
N PRO A 64 -4.96 -22.19 -6.63
CA PRO A 64 -5.36 -22.69 -7.95
C PRO A 64 -6.54 -23.65 -7.98
N SER A 65 -6.93 -24.22 -6.82
CA SER A 65 -8.00 -25.22 -6.72
C SER A 65 -9.39 -24.58 -6.72
N HIS A 66 -9.49 -23.25 -6.59
CA HIS A 66 -10.74 -22.52 -6.56
C HIS A 66 -10.73 -21.31 -7.52
N PRO A 67 -11.89 -20.89 -8.05
CA PRO A 67 -11.97 -19.69 -8.89
C PRO A 67 -11.52 -18.43 -8.14
N PHE A 68 -10.87 -17.51 -8.86
CA PHE A 68 -10.43 -16.24 -8.29
C PHE A 68 -11.64 -15.44 -7.77
N PRO A 69 -11.57 -14.85 -6.56
CA PRO A 69 -12.69 -14.13 -5.98
C PRO A 69 -13.07 -12.90 -6.80
N CYS A 70 -14.37 -12.57 -6.83
CA CYS A 70 -14.84 -11.34 -7.46
C CYS A 70 -14.41 -10.13 -6.60
N ILE A 71 -13.63 -9.24 -7.20
CA ILE A 71 -13.16 -8.01 -6.56
C ILE A 71 -13.89 -6.82 -7.19
N SER A 72 -14.36 -5.89 -6.35
CA SER A 72 -15.02 -4.68 -6.81
C SER A 72 -14.09 -3.85 -7.70
N GLY A 73 -14.61 -3.39 -8.85
CA GLY A 73 -13.93 -2.37 -9.63
C GLY A 73 -13.80 -1.08 -8.82
N LEU A 74 -12.68 -0.37 -8.97
CA LEU A 74 -12.37 0.89 -8.27
C LEU A 74 -12.12 0.77 -6.75
N SER A 75 -11.95 -0.44 -6.22
CA SER A 75 -11.41 -0.61 -4.86
C SER A 75 -9.88 -0.78 -4.88
N ASN A 76 -9.23 -0.33 -3.81
CA ASN A 76 -7.84 -0.65 -3.55
C ASN A 76 -7.76 -2.02 -2.88
N ASN A 77 -6.97 -2.92 -3.47
CA ASN A 77 -6.78 -4.28 -2.98
C ASN A 77 -5.28 -4.52 -2.83
N LEU A 78 -4.88 -5.18 -1.75
CA LEU A 78 -3.49 -5.54 -1.52
C LEU A 78 -3.30 -7.03 -1.82
N ALA A 79 -2.51 -7.33 -2.84
CA ALA A 79 -2.03 -8.68 -3.07
C ALA A 79 -0.80 -8.94 -2.20
N VAL A 80 -0.89 -9.94 -1.32
CA VAL A 80 0.18 -10.32 -0.40
C VAL A 80 0.64 -11.72 -0.75
N LEU A 81 1.95 -11.89 -1.00
CA LEU A 81 2.55 -13.21 -1.16
C LEU A 81 3.08 -13.67 0.20
N LEU A 82 2.60 -14.83 0.63
CA LEU A 82 3.04 -15.50 1.83
C LEU A 82 4.14 -16.50 1.48
N LYS A 83 5.14 -16.58 2.35
CA LYS A 83 6.18 -17.61 2.28
C LYS A 83 6.09 -18.45 3.54
N ASN A 84 5.85 -19.75 3.40
CA ASN A 84 5.90 -20.66 4.53
C ASN A 84 7.35 -20.72 5.06
N PRO A 85 7.59 -20.39 6.34
CA PRO A 85 8.94 -20.32 6.89
C PRO A 85 9.61 -21.70 7.03
N MET A 86 8.83 -22.78 7.13
CA MET A 86 9.33 -24.14 7.32
C MET A 86 9.60 -24.86 6.00
N THR A 87 8.73 -24.67 5.00
CA THR A 87 8.80 -25.40 3.73
C THR A 87 9.34 -24.56 2.57
N GLY A 88 9.40 -23.23 2.73
CA GLY A 88 9.78 -22.29 1.68
C GLY A 88 8.75 -22.13 0.56
N ALA A 89 7.61 -22.84 0.63
CA ALA A 89 6.52 -22.73 -0.33
C ALA A 89 5.96 -21.29 -0.33
N ARG A 90 5.68 -20.76 -1.53
CA ARG A 90 5.07 -19.44 -1.73
C ARG A 90 3.59 -19.63 -2.07
N GLN A 91 2.72 -18.87 -1.43
CA GLN A 91 1.28 -18.83 -1.68
C GLN A 91 0.83 -17.38 -1.81
#